data_AF-A0A7S0JLV8-F1
#
_entry.id   AF-A0A7S0JLV8-F1
#
_cell.length_a   1.000
_cell.length_b   1.000
_cell.length_c   1.000
_cell.angle_alpha   90.00
_cell.angle_beta   90.00
_cell.angle_gamma   90.00
#
_symmetry.space_group_name_H-M   'P 1'
#
loop_
_entity.id
_entity.type
_entity.pdbx_description
1 polymer ?
#
loop_
_entity_poly.entity_id
_entity_poly.type
_entity_poly.pdbx_seq_one_letter_code
_entity_poly.pdbx_strand_id
1 'polypeptide(L)'
;RMSEGAGDATPFVESALAVALGGVICTEAVVVSVALIVRHLQKLSRPDLQYPIARMVMLVPVYSIASQIALTSGLVAAQAAATIRDVYEAYAVYLFFVLVVDYAGGEAAVVSKWGSGSEGTVGHVW
;
A
#
# COMPACT_ATOMS: atom_id res chain seq x y z
N ARG A 1 46.49 -29.47 -2.56
CA ARG A 1 46.79 -28.07 -2.17
C ARG A 1 46.09 -27.16 -3.16
N MET A 2 44.77 -27.05 -3.00
CA MET A 2 43.92 -26.16 -3.80
C MET A 2 43.88 -24.84 -3.03
N SER A 3 44.48 -23.82 -3.63
CA SER A 3 44.43 -22.43 -3.17
C SER A 3 43.72 -21.65 -4.28
N GLU A 4 42.42 -21.89 -4.43
CA GLU A 4 41.53 -20.94 -5.07
C GLU A 4 41.09 -19.98 -3.98
N GLY A 5 41.71 -18.80 -3.96
CA GLY A 5 41.24 -17.67 -3.17
C GLY A 5 39.89 -17.23 -3.73
N ALA A 6 38.83 -17.86 -3.24
CA ALA A 6 37.46 -17.41 -3.42
C ALA A 6 37.38 -16.00 -2.83
N GLY A 7 37.17 -15.01 -3.71
CA GLY A 7 36.95 -13.63 -3.31
C GLY A 7 35.85 -13.54 -2.25
N ASP A 8 36.08 -12.68 -1.28
CA ASP A 8 35.20 -12.31 -0.18
C ASP A 8 33.94 -11.59 -0.72
N ALA A 9 33.14 -12.30 -1.51
CA ALA A 9 31.87 -11.85 -2.02
C ALA A 9 30.80 -12.22 -1.00
N THR A 10 30.85 -11.60 0.18
CA THR A 10 29.61 -11.45 0.95
C THR A 10 28.62 -10.73 0.05
N PRO A 11 27.43 -11.28 -0.20
CA PRO A 11 26.50 -10.68 -1.15
C PRO A 11 26.16 -9.26 -0.64
N PHE A 12 26.15 -8.26 -1.54
CA PHE A 12 25.95 -6.83 -1.22
C PHE A 12 24.75 -6.57 -0.27
N VAL A 13 23.73 -7.42 -0.33
CA VAL A 13 22.54 -7.40 0.52
C VAL A 13 22.79 -7.74 2.00
N GLU A 14 23.86 -8.48 2.33
CA GLU A 14 24.28 -8.79 3.70
C GLU A 14 25.16 -7.69 4.32
N SER A 15 25.55 -6.68 3.53
CA SER A 15 26.36 -5.58 4.05
C SER A 15 25.57 -4.80 5.12
N ALA A 16 26.17 -4.59 6.28
CA ALA A 16 25.55 -3.86 7.39
C ALA A 16 25.11 -2.43 6.97
N LEU A 17 25.80 -1.84 5.99
CA LEU A 17 25.44 -0.55 5.40
C LEU A 17 24.11 -0.62 4.62
N ALA A 18 23.87 -1.68 3.85
CA ALA A 18 22.61 -1.85 3.12
C ALA A 18 21.42 -1.99 4.07
N VAL A 19 21.57 -2.75 5.16
CA VAL A 19 20.54 -2.92 6.19
C VAL A 19 20.27 -1.62 6.96
N ALA A 20 21.33 -0.84 7.27
CA ALA A 20 21.20 0.44 7.96
C ALA A 20 20.50 1.50 7.09
N LEU A 21 20.89 1.62 5.81
CA LEU A 21 20.26 2.54 4.86
C LEU A 21 18.79 2.16 4.62
N GLY A 22 18.50 0.87 4.46
CA GLY A 22 17.13 0.36 4.36
C GLY A 22 16.28 0.76 5.58
N GLY A 23 16.83 0.62 6.79
CA GLY A 23 16.17 1.02 8.02
C GLY A 23 15.84 2.51 8.11
N VAL A 24 16.76 3.39 7.70
CA VAL A 24 16.55 4.85 7.67
C VAL A 24 15.42 5.21 6.71
N ILE A 25 15.47 4.71 5.48
CA ILE A 25 14.47 4.98 4.45
C ILE A 25 13.09 4.44 4.87
N CYS A 26 13.04 3.26 5.49
CA CYS A 26 11.80 2.69 6.02
C CYS A 26 11.21 3.59 7.12
N THR A 27 12.06 4.13 8.00
CA THR A 27 11.61 5.01 9.09
C THR A 27 11.05 6.31 8.53
N GLU A 28 11.72 6.93 7.56
CA GLU A 28 11.22 8.13 6.89
C GLU A 28 9.90 7.88 6.15
N ALA A 29 9.79 6.75 5.44
CA ALA A 29 8.57 6.35 4.76
C ALA A 29 7.37 6.22 5.73
N VAL A 30 7.60 5.64 6.91
CA VAL A 30 6.59 5.55 7.98
C VAL A 30 6.19 6.93 8.47
N VAL A 31 7.15 7.81 8.77
CA VAL A 31 6.87 9.17 9.25
C VAL A 31 6.09 9.98 8.23
N VAL A 32 6.48 9.92 6.95
CA VAL A 32 5.79 10.61 5.85
C VAL A 32 4.37 10.07 5.68
N SER A 33 4.18 8.75 5.73
CA SER A 33 2.86 8.13 5.65
C SER A 33 1.95 8.59 6.79
N VAL A 34 2.44 8.59 8.04
CA VAL A 34 1.67 9.05 9.20
C VAL A 34 1.33 10.53 9.08
N ALA A 35 2.28 11.37 8.65
CA ALA A 35 2.04 12.79 8.43
C ALA A 35 1.00 13.07 7.35
N LEU A 36 0.99 12.30 6.25
CA LEU A 36 -0.01 12.37 5.19
C LEU A 36 -1.40 12.01 5.70
N ILE A 37 -1.51 10.93 6.48
CA ILE A 37 -2.78 10.50 7.09
C ILE A 37 -3.32 11.58 8.03
N VAL A 38 -2.48 12.11 8.92
CA VAL A 38 -2.88 13.17 9.86
C VAL A 38 -3.32 14.43 9.11
N ARG A 39 -2.61 14.83 8.05
CA ARG A 39 -2.99 15.99 7.23
C ARG A 39 -4.30 15.79 6.47
N HIS A 40 -4.57 14.58 5.97
CA HIS A 40 -5.88 14.24 5.40
C HIS A 40 -6.98 14.31 6.47
N LEU A 41 -6.72 13.78 7.67
CA LEU A 41 -7.67 13.78 8.78
C LEU A 41 -7.96 15.18 9.35
N GLN A 42 -7.02 16.13 9.24
CA GLN A 42 -7.18 17.49 9.75
C GLN A 42 -8.03 18.41 8.84
N LYS A 43 -8.23 18.05 7.57
CA LYS A 43 -9.09 18.77 6.62
C LYS A 43 -10.34 17.94 6.26
N LEU A 44 -11.06 17.49 7.28
CA LEU A 44 -12.28 16.69 7.09
C LEU A 44 -13.49 17.55 6.74
N SER A 45 -13.77 17.70 5.45
CA SER A 45 -15.07 18.22 4.96
C SER A 45 -16.07 17.11 4.64
N ARG A 46 -15.61 15.87 4.42
CA ARG A 46 -16.45 14.66 4.21
C ARG A 46 -15.75 13.39 4.74
N PRO A 47 -16.14 12.86 5.91
CA PRO A 47 -15.49 11.71 6.54
C PRO A 47 -15.55 10.42 5.70
N ASP A 48 -16.66 10.16 5.02
CA ASP A 48 -16.93 8.89 4.34
C ASP A 48 -15.89 8.58 3.23
N LEU A 49 -15.43 9.61 2.54
CA LEU A 49 -14.48 9.50 1.43
C LEU A 49 -13.01 9.47 1.87
N GLN A 50 -12.68 9.95 3.07
CA GLN A 50 -11.28 10.18 3.47
C GLN A 50 -10.67 9.00 4.23
N TYR A 51 -11.46 8.22 4.97
CA TYR A 51 -10.98 7.02 5.66
C TYR A 51 -10.46 5.92 4.72
N PRO A 52 -11.09 5.62 3.56
CA PRO A 52 -10.56 4.64 2.60
C PRO A 52 -9.22 5.06 2.01
N ILE A 53 -9.04 6.36 1.71
CA ILE A 53 -7.79 6.91 1.15
C ILE A 53 -6.64 6.80 2.16
N ALA A 54 -6.88 7.16 3.43
CA ALA A 54 -5.87 7.03 4.47
C ALA A 54 -5.37 5.59 4.62
N ARG A 55 -6.27 4.61 4.44
CA ARG A 55 -5.93 3.17 4.47
C ARG A 55 -5.12 2.71 3.25
N MET A 56 -5.29 3.33 2.08
CA MET A 56 -4.42 3.08 0.91
C MET A 56 -3.01 3.65 1.10
N VAL A 57 -2.89 4.82 1.72
CA VAL A 57 -1.57 5.41 2.00
C VAL A 57 -0.78 4.55 3.00
N MET A 58 -1.46 3.82 3.90
CA MET A 58 -0.84 2.83 4.79
C MET A 58 -0.18 1.64 4.08
N LEU A 59 -0.32 1.50 2.76
CA LEU A 59 0.41 0.51 1.97
C LEU A 59 1.94 0.73 2.04
N VAL A 60 2.38 1.98 1.98
CA VAL A 60 3.82 2.35 1.99
C VAL A 60 4.57 1.85 3.23
N PRO A 61 4.10 2.08 4.48
CA PRO A 61 4.79 1.59 5.66
C PRO A 61 4.76 0.06 5.81
N VAL A 62 3.67 -0.61 5.41
CA VAL A 62 3.59 -2.08 5.42
C VAL A 62 4.65 -2.70 4.50
N TYR A 63 4.82 -2.14 3.30
CA TYR A 63 5.82 -2.60 2.35
C TYR A 63 7.25 -2.31 2.83
N SER A 64 7.45 -1.18 3.49
CA SER A 64 8.75 -0.81 4.07
C SER A 64 9.17 -1.83 5.14
N ILE A 65 8.26 -2.18 6.06
CA ILE A 65 8.51 -3.17 7.11
C ILE A 65 8.73 -4.57 6.51
N ALA A 66 7.91 -4.97 5.53
CA ALA A 66 8.06 -6.25 4.84
C ALA A 66 9.43 -6.37 4.14
N SER A 67 9.91 -5.30 3.51
CA SER A 67 11.23 -5.24 2.87
C SER A 67 12.36 -5.35 3.88
N GLN A 68 12.26 -4.69 5.03
CA GLN A 68 13.29 -4.77 6.08
C GLN A 68 13.34 -6.16 6.72
N ILE A 69 12.18 -6.78 6.92
CA ILE A 69 12.08 -8.17 7.40
C ILE A 69 12.70 -9.10 6.37
N ALA A 70 12.38 -8.97 5.08
CA ALA A 70 12.95 -9.82 4.02
C ALA A 70 14.48 -9.72 3.90
N LEU A 71 15.08 -8.57 4.23
CA LEU A 71 16.53 -8.38 4.24
C LEU A 71 17.22 -9.03 5.46
N THR A 72 16.53 -9.14 6.59
CA THR A 72 17.11 -9.57 7.87
C THR A 72 16.76 -11.00 8.26
N SER A 73 15.76 -11.60 7.62
CA SER A 73 15.22 -12.89 8.00
C SER A 73 15.13 -13.85 6.82
N GLY A 74 15.32 -15.15 7.10
CA GLY A 74 15.42 -16.19 6.08
C GLY A 74 14.15 -16.38 5.23
N LEU A 75 14.25 -17.22 4.21
CA LEU A 75 13.26 -17.42 3.13
C LEU A 75 11.78 -17.51 3.60
N VAL A 76 11.54 -18.18 4.74
CA VAL A 76 10.19 -18.37 5.31
C VAL A 76 9.56 -17.04 5.76
N ALA A 77 10.34 -16.15 6.37
CA ALA A 77 9.84 -14.86 6.84
C ALA A 77 9.59 -13.90 5.66
N ALA A 78 10.43 -13.95 4.62
CA ALA A 78 10.19 -13.22 3.37
C ALA A 78 8.89 -13.68 2.68
N GLN A 79 8.62 -14.99 2.65
CA GLN A 79 7.37 -15.53 2.10
C GLN A 79 6.15 -15.12 2.93
N ALA A 80 6.24 -15.15 4.27
CA ALA A 80 5.15 -14.66 5.12
C ALA A 80 4.86 -13.17 4.90
N ALA A 81 5.90 -12.35 4.76
CA ALA A 81 5.76 -10.93 4.45
C ALA A 81 5.13 -10.69 3.07
N ALA A 82 5.47 -11.51 2.07
CA ALA A 82 4.83 -11.47 0.75
C ALA A 82 3.34 -11.84 0.82
N THR A 83 2.96 -12.86 1.60
CA THR A 83 1.54 -13.21 1.77
C THR A 83 0.74 -12.09 2.44
N ILE A 84 1.31 -11.45 3.48
CA ILE A 84 0.66 -10.31 4.15
C ILE A 84 0.46 -9.15 3.17
N ARG A 85 1.45 -8.91 2.30
CA ARG A 85 1.36 -7.91 1.24
C ARG A 85 0.19 -8.20 0.30
N ASP A 86 0.08 -9.42 -0.19
CA ASP A 86 -0.96 -9.81 -1.15
C ASP A 86 -2.37 -9.69 -0.52
N VAL A 87 -2.52 -10.01 0.78
CA VAL A 87 -3.78 -9.80 1.53
C VAL A 87 -4.10 -8.30 1.71
N TYR A 88 -3.10 -7.47 1.98
CA TYR A 88 -3.29 -6.02 2.09
C TYR A 88 -3.63 -5.36 0.75
N GLU A 89 -3.08 -5.85 -0.36
CA GLU A 89 -3.47 -5.42 -1.71
C GLU A 89 -4.97 -5.70 -1.96
N ALA A 90 -5.45 -6.90 -1.59
CA ALA A 90 -6.87 -7.22 -1.71
C ALA A 90 -7.77 -6.29 -0.86
N TYR A 91 -7.34 -5.98 0.36
CA TYR A 91 -8.04 -5.02 1.22
C TYR A 91 -8.04 -3.59 0.64
N ALA A 92 -6.93 -3.15 0.06
CA ALA A 92 -6.83 -1.85 -0.61
C ALA A 92 -7.78 -1.76 -1.82
N VAL A 93 -7.89 -2.83 -2.62
CA VAL A 93 -8.84 -2.90 -3.74
C VAL A 93 -10.29 -2.86 -3.26
N TYR A 94 -10.62 -3.53 -2.16
CA TYR A 94 -11.96 -3.41 -1.54
C TYR A 94 -12.29 -1.97 -1.15
N LEU A 95 -11.35 -1.27 -0.49
CA LEU A 95 -11.52 0.13 -0.10
C LEU A 95 -11.62 1.06 -1.32
N PHE A 96 -10.92 0.74 -2.40
CA PHE A 96 -11.06 1.46 -3.67
C PHE A 96 -12.46 1.34 -4.22
N PHE A 97 -13.03 0.13 -4.18
CA PHE A 97 -14.40 -0.10 -4.64
C PHE A 97 -15.41 0.71 -3.82
N VAL A 98 -15.30 0.70 -2.49
CA VAL A 98 -16.14 1.52 -1.61
C VAL A 98 -16.04 3.01 -1.96
N LEU A 99 -14.82 3.49 -2.21
CA LEU A 99 -14.59 4.88 -2.61
C LEU A 99 -15.26 5.20 -3.96
N VAL A 100 -15.17 4.32 -4.95
CA VAL A 100 -15.84 4.49 -6.26
C VAL A 100 -17.37 4.54 -6.10
N VAL A 101 -17.93 3.67 -5.24
CA VAL A 101 -19.38 3.66 -4.97
C VAL A 101 -19.82 4.97 -4.31
N ASP A 102 -19.06 5.46 -3.32
CA ASP A 102 -19.36 6.73 -2.67
C ASP A 102 -19.22 7.92 -3.62
N TYR A 103 -18.20 7.92 -4.50
CA TYR A 103 -18.04 8.92 -5.56
C TYR A 103 -19.16 8.87 -6.62
N ALA A 104 -19.75 7.70 -6.87
CA ALA A 104 -20.87 7.54 -7.79
C ALA A 104 -22.22 8.06 -7.24
N GLY A 105 -22.25 8.56 -5.99
CA GLY A 105 -23.44 9.05 -5.31
C GLY A 105 -23.96 8.14 -4.20
N GLY A 106 -23.15 7.16 -3.76
CA GLY A 106 -23.47 6.21 -2.70
C GLY A 106 -24.25 4.99 -3.19
N GLU A 107 -24.42 4.01 -2.30
CA GLU A 107 -25.05 2.71 -2.58
C GLU A 107 -26.45 2.87 -3.22
N ALA A 108 -27.24 3.84 -2.74
CA ALA A 108 -28.59 4.10 -3.22
C ALA A 108 -28.64 4.62 -4.67
N ALA A 109 -27.69 5.45 -5.09
CA ALA A 109 -27.63 5.97 -6.45
C ALA A 109 -27.14 4.93 -7.46
N VAL A 110 -26.22 4.06 -7.04
CA VAL A 110 -25.73 2.95 -7.87
C VAL A 110 -26.82 1.90 -8.05
N VAL A 111 -27.53 1.53 -6.97
CA VAL A 111 -28.64 0.57 -7.04
C VAL A 111 -29.83 1.12 -7.84
N SER A 112 -30.14 2.42 -7.76
CA SER A 112 -31.20 3.01 -8.59
C SER A 112 -30.84 3.06 -10.08
N LYS A 113 -29.59 3.36 -10.42
CA LYS A 113 -29.09 3.29 -11.80
C LYS A 113 -29.06 1.86 -12.35
N TRP A 114 -28.72 0.88 -11.52
CA TRP A 114 -28.69 -0.53 -11.92
C TRP A 114 -30.10 -1.12 -12.06
N GLY A 115 -30.99 -0.86 -11.09
CA GLY A 115 -32.35 -1.38 -11.06
C GLY A 115 -33.31 -0.71 -12.05
N SER A 116 -33.02 0.51 -12.50
CA SER A 116 -33.88 1.21 -13.45
C SER A 116 -33.73 0.74 -14.91
N GLY A 117 -32.73 -0.09 -15.24
CA GLY A 117 -32.54 -0.61 -16.60
C GLY A 117 -32.50 0.46 -17.70
N SER A 118 -32.30 1.73 -17.34
CA SER A 118 -32.49 2.84 -18.26
C SER A 118 -31.21 3.07 -19.04
N GLU A 119 -31.30 2.80 -20.34
CA GLU A 119 -30.29 3.11 -21.34
C GLU A 119 -29.82 4.57 -21.20
N GLY A 120 -28.50 4.72 -21.21
CA GLY A 120 -27.84 5.99 -20.97
C GLY A 120 -28.25 7.04 -21.99
N THR A 121 -28.94 8.06 -21.52
CA THR A 121 -28.86 9.38 -22.15
C THR A 121 -27.94 10.22 -21.26
N VAL A 122 -26.64 10.01 -21.41
CA VAL A 122 -25.63 10.86 -20.79
C VAL A 122 -25.70 12.19 -21.54
N GLY A 123 -26.30 13.20 -20.91
CA GLY A 123 -26.24 14.57 -21.41
C GLY A 123 -24.77 14.97 -21.55
N HIS A 124 -24.32 15.09 -22.79
CA HIS A 124 -22.99 15.58 -23.11
C HIS A 124 -22.96 17.07 -22.78
N VAL A 125 -21.83 17.54 -22.27
CA VAL A 125 -21.66 18.93 -21.80
C VAL A 125 -21.21 19.85 -22.95
N TRP A 126 -21.45 19.45 -24.20
CA TRP A 126 -21.33 20.26 -25.40
C TRP A 126 -22.59 20.13 -26.26
#